data_AF-A0A1M3N0H3-F1
#
_entry.id   AF-A0A1M3N0H3-F1
#
_cell.length_a   1.000
_cell.length_b   1.000
_cell.length_c   1.000
_cell.angle_alpha   90.00
_cell.angle_beta   90.00
_cell.angle_gamma   90.00
#
_symmetry.space_group_name_H-M   'P 1'
#
loop_
_entity.id
_entity.type
_entity.pdbx_description
1 polymer ?
#
loop_
_entity_poly.entity_id
_entity_poly.type
_entity_poly.pdbx_seq_one_letter_code
_entity_poly.pdbx_strand_id
1 'polypeptide(L)'
;MTMNNLSRAAVAAFALSLGVLACGDKEKEAAQAAAAASAKTAEEATKAAEEAKKKAEEEAKAAAAKVKAEAVNKVQKELDAADRKFTYLKDKAAKATAAQKKNADAAVAEVDKRREAVKSAIEKLAAGGDDWEGLKTAVESALGELTKAIDGLEAVFAKK
;
A
#
# COMPACT_ATOMS: atom_id res chain seq x y z
N MET A 1 -10.25 12.75 -9.33
CA MET A 1 -11.19 13.70 -10.00
C MET A 1 -12.57 13.13 -9.76
N THR A 2 -13.49 13.66 -8.96
CA THR A 2 -13.89 15.04 -8.61
C THR A 2 -14.56 15.02 -7.23
N MET A 3 -14.09 15.82 -6.27
CA MET A 3 -14.88 16.18 -5.07
C MET A 3 -14.52 17.62 -4.65
N ASN A 4 -15.01 18.59 -5.42
CA ASN A 4 -15.32 19.93 -4.92
C ASN A 4 -16.81 19.94 -4.67
N ASN A 5 -17.26 20.12 -3.42
CA ASN A 5 -18.55 20.73 -3.05
C ASN A 5 -18.79 20.61 -1.54
N LEU A 6 -18.10 21.40 -0.71
CA LEU A 6 -18.54 21.64 0.67
C LEU A 6 -18.03 22.99 1.14
N SER A 7 -18.66 24.06 0.64
CA SER A 7 -18.39 25.43 1.08
C SER A 7 -19.66 26.27 0.98
N ARG A 8 -20.68 25.95 1.77
CA ARG A 8 -21.81 26.85 2.08
C ARG A 8 -22.40 26.52 3.45
N ALA A 9 -21.73 26.94 4.52
CA ALA A 9 -22.38 27.16 5.80
C ALA A 9 -22.48 28.68 6.00
N ALA A 10 -23.68 29.20 5.80
CA ALA A 10 -24.01 30.60 5.96
C ALA A 10 -23.99 30.97 7.45
N VAL A 11 -23.17 31.96 7.77
CA VAL A 11 -23.24 32.73 9.02
C VAL A 11 -24.45 33.67 8.92
N ALA A 12 -25.45 33.46 9.77
CA ALA A 12 -26.53 34.44 10.02
C ALA A 12 -26.60 34.60 11.56
N ALA A 13 -25.89 35.58 12.11
CA ALA A 13 -26.32 36.98 12.28
C ALA A 13 -27.44 37.15 13.33
N PHE A 14 -27.01 37.25 14.59
CA PHE A 14 -27.34 38.30 15.56
C PHE A 14 -28.67 39.07 15.35
N ALA A 15 -29.67 38.77 16.18
CA ALA A 15 -30.77 39.70 16.47
C ALA A 15 -30.88 39.89 17.99
N LEU A 16 -30.29 41.00 18.44
CA LEU A 16 -30.51 41.64 19.74
C LEU A 16 -31.99 42.03 19.90
N SER A 17 -32.63 41.55 20.95
CA SER A 17 -33.77 42.22 21.58
C SER A 17 -33.46 42.44 23.06
N LEU A 18 -32.88 43.62 23.34
CA LEU A 18 -32.74 44.21 24.67
C LEU A 18 -34.13 44.57 25.20
N GLY A 19 -34.57 43.91 26.27
CA GLY A 19 -35.85 44.25 26.90
C GLY A 19 -36.24 43.41 28.11
N VAL A 20 -35.35 43.18 29.09
CA VAL A 20 -35.76 42.68 30.43
C VAL A 20 -34.86 43.24 31.53
N LEU A 21 -35.27 44.34 32.15
CA LEU A 21 -34.68 44.89 33.39
C LEU A 21 -35.72 44.79 34.52
N ALA A 22 -36.19 43.57 34.88
CA ALA A 22 -36.97 43.33 36.12
C ALA A 22 -37.21 41.85 36.54
N CYS A 23 -36.62 40.84 35.90
CA CYS A 23 -36.72 39.42 36.33
C CYS A 23 -35.30 38.82 36.49
N GLY A 24 -34.62 39.16 37.59
CA GLY A 24 -33.15 39.19 37.67
C GLY A 24 -32.37 37.87 37.74
N ASP A 25 -32.97 36.77 38.23
CA ASP A 25 -32.18 35.58 38.61
C ASP A 25 -32.60 34.27 37.91
N LYS A 26 -33.90 34.06 37.66
CA LYS A 26 -34.40 32.77 37.12
C LYS A 26 -34.09 32.56 35.63
N GLU A 27 -33.97 33.65 34.86
CA GLU A 27 -33.73 33.62 33.41
C GLU A 27 -32.24 33.41 33.09
N LYS A 28 -31.34 33.93 33.92
CA LYS A 28 -29.89 33.71 33.81
C LYS A 28 -29.51 32.25 34.06
N GLU A 29 -30.15 31.62 35.04
CA GLU A 29 -29.89 30.21 35.39
C GLU A 29 -30.32 29.26 34.24
N ALA A 30 -31.47 29.53 33.62
CA ALA A 30 -31.94 28.78 32.45
C ALA A 30 -31.03 28.96 31.21
N ALA A 31 -30.56 30.19 30.95
CA ALA A 31 -29.63 30.47 29.85
C ALA A 31 -28.27 29.77 30.08
N GLN A 32 -27.78 29.74 31.31
CA GLN A 32 -26.53 29.06 31.66
C GLN A 32 -26.66 27.53 31.54
N ALA A 33 -27.78 26.94 31.96
CA ALA A 33 -28.06 25.53 31.79
C ALA A 33 -28.15 25.12 30.30
N ALA A 34 -28.79 25.95 29.47
CA ALA A 34 -28.88 25.71 28.02
C ALA A 34 -27.51 25.81 27.33
N ALA A 35 -26.67 26.78 27.72
CA ALA A 35 -25.30 26.92 27.20
C ALA A 35 -24.39 25.76 27.63
N ALA A 36 -24.53 25.26 28.87
CA ALA A 36 -23.79 24.09 29.34
C ALA A 36 -24.23 22.81 28.60
N ALA A 37 -25.53 22.65 28.35
CA ALA A 37 -26.05 21.53 27.58
C ALA A 37 -25.56 21.55 26.12
N SER A 38 -25.59 22.71 25.47
CA SER A 38 -25.10 22.84 24.10
C SER A 38 -23.58 22.64 23.99
N ALA A 39 -22.80 23.12 24.96
CA ALA A 39 -21.36 22.86 25.03
C ALA A 39 -21.06 21.36 25.18
N LYS A 40 -21.81 20.65 26.05
CA LYS A 40 -21.65 19.20 26.24
C LYS A 40 -21.99 18.43 24.96
N THR A 41 -23.09 18.77 24.29
CA THR A 41 -23.45 18.15 23.00
C THR A 41 -22.41 18.41 21.92
N ALA A 42 -21.85 19.62 21.85
CA ALA A 42 -20.77 19.94 20.91
C ALA A 42 -19.47 19.17 21.19
N GLU A 43 -19.13 18.99 22.47
CA GLU A 43 -17.97 18.19 22.88
C GLU A 43 -18.16 16.70 22.55
N GLU A 44 -19.33 16.14 22.85
CA GLU A 44 -19.67 14.74 22.51
C GLU A 44 -19.66 14.52 21.00
N ALA A 45 -20.20 15.46 20.20
CA ALA A 45 -20.17 15.39 18.75
C ALA A 45 -18.73 15.44 18.20
N THR A 46 -17.86 16.26 18.80
CA THR A 46 -16.44 16.37 18.40
C THR A 46 -15.70 15.06 18.72
N LYS A 47 -15.89 14.50 19.92
CA LYS A 47 -15.31 13.19 20.31
C LYS A 47 -15.75 12.08 19.37
N ALA A 48 -17.06 11.99 19.08
CA ALA A 48 -17.57 10.98 18.14
C ALA A 48 -16.98 11.14 16.72
N ALA A 49 -16.79 12.39 16.26
CA ALA A 49 -16.17 12.65 14.97
C ALA A 49 -14.67 12.26 14.94
N GLU A 50 -13.91 12.54 16.01
CA GLU A 50 -12.51 12.13 16.14
C GLU A 50 -12.36 10.61 16.20
N GLU A 51 -13.21 9.92 16.95
CA GLU A 51 -13.24 8.45 17.03
C GLU A 51 -13.57 7.83 15.67
N ALA A 52 -14.58 8.36 14.97
CA ALA A 52 -14.94 7.92 13.63
C ALA A 52 -13.79 8.12 12.63
N LYS A 53 -13.10 9.26 12.70
CA LYS A 53 -11.92 9.53 11.86
C LYS A 53 -10.79 8.54 12.16
N LYS A 54 -10.48 8.31 13.44
CA LYS A 54 -9.44 7.36 13.84
C LYS A 54 -9.75 5.94 13.36
N LYS A 55 -11.00 5.49 13.51
CA LYS A 55 -11.44 4.18 13.03
C LYS A 55 -11.31 4.05 11.51
N ALA A 56 -11.74 5.08 10.77
CA ALA A 56 -11.59 5.10 9.32
C ALA A 56 -10.11 5.06 8.88
N GLU A 57 -9.22 5.78 9.59
CA GLU A 57 -7.78 5.73 9.34
C GLU A 57 -7.18 4.34 9.63
N GLU A 58 -7.59 3.68 10.72
CA GLU A 58 -7.16 2.32 11.06
C GLU A 58 -7.62 1.28 10.03
N GLU A 59 -8.89 1.35 9.60
CA GLU A 59 -9.43 0.49 8.54
C GLU A 59 -8.71 0.69 7.21
N ALA A 60 -8.43 1.94 6.83
CA ALA A 60 -7.66 2.25 5.62
C ALA A 60 -6.23 1.69 5.68
N LYS A 61 -5.55 1.83 6.83
CA LYS A 61 -4.21 1.25 7.06
C LYS A 61 -4.24 -0.28 6.99
N ALA A 62 -5.24 -0.93 7.59
CA ALA A 62 -5.39 -2.38 7.55
C ALA A 62 -5.65 -2.89 6.13
N ALA A 63 -6.51 -2.23 5.36
CA ALA A 63 -6.77 -2.56 3.97
C ALA A 63 -5.50 -2.40 3.10
N ALA A 64 -4.78 -1.28 3.26
CA ALA A 64 -3.52 -1.07 2.57
C ALA A 64 -2.48 -2.15 2.92
N ALA A 65 -2.31 -2.47 4.21
CA ALA A 65 -1.40 -3.53 4.65
C ALA A 65 -1.74 -4.89 4.02
N LYS A 66 -3.03 -5.22 3.89
CA LYS A 66 -3.48 -6.46 3.27
C LYS A 66 -3.14 -6.54 1.78
N VAL A 67 -3.40 -5.46 1.02
CA VAL A 67 -3.00 -5.36 -0.40
C VAL A 67 -1.49 -5.52 -0.56
N LYS A 68 -0.70 -4.88 0.31
CA LYS A 68 0.76 -4.99 0.30
C LYS A 68 1.21 -6.43 0.56
N ALA A 69 0.63 -7.10 1.55
CA ALA A 69 0.95 -8.49 1.88
C ALA A 69 0.60 -9.46 0.74
N GLU A 70 -0.55 -9.30 0.10
CA GLU A 70 -0.97 -10.11 -1.05
C GLU A 70 -0.03 -9.95 -2.25
N ALA A 71 0.41 -8.71 -2.54
CA ALA A 71 1.39 -8.45 -3.60
C ALA A 71 2.75 -9.10 -3.32
N VAL A 72 3.27 -8.99 -2.09
CA VAL A 72 4.52 -9.67 -1.68
C VAL A 72 4.38 -11.18 -1.79
N ASN A 73 3.25 -11.75 -1.36
CA ASN A 73 2.99 -13.19 -1.46
C ASN A 73 2.97 -13.67 -2.92
N LYS A 74 2.35 -12.90 -3.82
CA LYS A 74 2.31 -13.21 -5.25
C LYS A 74 3.72 -13.23 -5.86
N VAL A 75 4.51 -12.19 -5.59
CA VAL A 75 5.91 -12.09 -6.04
C VAL A 75 6.73 -13.27 -5.53
N GLN A 76 6.59 -13.65 -4.26
CA GLN A 76 7.33 -14.78 -3.69
C GLN A 76 6.98 -16.10 -4.40
N LYS A 77 5.71 -16.34 -4.70
CA LYS A 77 5.27 -17.55 -5.44
C LYS A 77 5.85 -17.60 -6.85
N GLU A 78 5.90 -16.47 -7.54
CA GLU A 78 6.50 -16.38 -8.89
C GLU A 78 8.01 -16.62 -8.84
N LEU A 79 8.72 -16.05 -7.86
CA LEU A 79 10.14 -16.31 -7.63
C LEU A 79 10.41 -17.79 -7.31
N ASP A 80 9.61 -18.42 -6.45
CA ASP A 80 9.75 -19.84 -6.10
C ASP A 80 9.54 -20.75 -7.33
N ALA A 81 8.57 -20.40 -8.19
CA ALA A 81 8.34 -21.13 -9.44
C ALA A 81 9.52 -20.97 -10.42
N ALA A 82 10.06 -19.76 -10.54
CA ALA A 82 11.25 -19.47 -11.33
C ALA A 82 12.48 -20.24 -10.81
N ASP A 83 12.70 -20.28 -9.50
CA ASP A 83 13.82 -20.99 -8.87
C ASP A 83 13.75 -22.51 -9.11
N ARG A 84 12.55 -23.10 -9.10
CA ARG A 84 12.36 -24.52 -9.45
C ARG A 84 12.72 -24.80 -10.92
N LYS A 85 12.22 -23.97 -11.84
CA LYS A 85 12.54 -24.10 -13.27
C LYS A 85 14.04 -23.92 -13.52
N PHE A 86 14.66 -22.92 -12.87
CA PHE A 86 16.08 -22.67 -12.98
C PHE A 86 16.92 -23.83 -12.44
N THR A 87 16.58 -24.40 -11.29
CA THR A 87 17.28 -25.57 -10.72
C THR A 87 17.29 -26.73 -11.71
N TYR A 88 16.14 -27.05 -12.29
CA TYR A 88 16.03 -28.09 -13.32
C TYR A 88 16.90 -27.80 -14.56
N LEU A 89 16.93 -26.55 -15.03
CA LEU A 89 17.76 -26.16 -16.17
C LEU A 89 19.26 -26.16 -15.84
N LYS A 90 19.64 -25.83 -14.60
CA LYS A 90 21.03 -25.89 -14.12
C LYS A 90 21.54 -27.34 -14.10
N ASP A 91 20.70 -28.28 -13.70
CA ASP A 91 21.01 -29.72 -13.79
C ASP A 91 21.19 -30.20 -15.24
N LYS A 92 20.39 -29.66 -16.18
CA LYS A 92 20.58 -29.90 -17.62
C LYS A 92 21.88 -29.28 -18.14
N ALA A 93 22.20 -28.05 -17.74
CA ALA A 93 23.43 -27.36 -18.11
C ALA A 93 24.67 -28.16 -17.67
N ALA A 94 24.63 -28.74 -16.46
CA ALA A 94 25.71 -29.59 -15.95
C ALA A 94 25.97 -30.84 -16.82
N LYS A 95 24.93 -31.36 -17.49
CA LYS A 95 24.98 -32.54 -18.36
C LYS A 95 25.14 -32.19 -19.85
N ALA A 96 25.25 -30.91 -20.19
CA ALA A 96 25.33 -30.46 -21.57
C ALA A 96 26.63 -30.91 -22.25
N THR A 97 26.56 -31.17 -23.55
CA THR A 97 27.75 -31.47 -24.36
C THR A 97 28.69 -30.26 -24.43
N ALA A 98 29.97 -30.47 -24.75
CA ALA A 98 30.96 -29.40 -24.83
C ALA A 98 30.52 -28.24 -25.76
N ALA A 99 29.82 -28.54 -26.86
CA ALA A 99 29.31 -27.54 -27.80
C ALA A 99 28.24 -26.61 -27.18
N GLN A 100 27.39 -27.14 -26.30
CA GLN A 100 26.32 -26.38 -25.63
C GLN A 100 26.77 -25.76 -24.30
N LYS A 101 27.78 -26.35 -23.64
CA LYS A 101 28.23 -26.00 -22.30
C LYS A 101 28.57 -24.51 -22.14
N LYS A 102 29.32 -23.93 -23.07
CA LYS A 102 29.68 -22.51 -23.03
C LYS A 102 28.46 -21.58 -23.00
N ASN A 103 27.46 -21.86 -23.83
CA ASN A 103 26.24 -21.05 -23.90
C ASN A 103 25.35 -21.27 -22.67
N ALA A 104 25.28 -22.52 -22.19
CA ALA A 104 24.54 -22.86 -20.98
C ALA A 104 25.15 -22.19 -19.74
N ASP A 105 26.47 -22.23 -19.57
CA ASP A 105 27.17 -21.61 -18.44
C ASP A 105 26.97 -20.08 -18.43
N ALA A 106 27.05 -19.43 -19.60
CA ALA A 106 26.77 -18.00 -19.73
C ALA A 106 25.31 -17.65 -19.37
N ALA A 107 24.36 -18.45 -19.83
CA ALA A 107 22.95 -18.26 -19.52
C ALA A 107 22.63 -18.53 -18.03
N VAL A 108 23.26 -19.53 -17.40
CA VAL A 108 23.15 -19.77 -15.95
C VAL A 108 23.66 -18.57 -15.16
N ALA A 109 24.80 -17.99 -15.54
CA ALA A 109 25.35 -16.80 -14.88
C ALA A 109 24.42 -15.58 -14.99
N GLU A 110 23.79 -15.36 -16.15
CA GLU A 110 22.81 -14.29 -16.31
C GLU A 110 21.56 -14.51 -15.46
N VAL A 111 21.05 -15.76 -15.37
CA VAL A 111 19.92 -16.08 -14.49
C VAL A 111 20.27 -15.83 -13.03
N ASP A 112 21.45 -16.29 -12.57
CA ASP A 112 21.92 -16.05 -11.19
C ASP A 112 21.99 -14.54 -10.89
N LYS A 113 22.51 -13.72 -11.83
CA LYS A 113 22.53 -12.26 -11.69
C LYS A 113 21.13 -11.65 -11.58
N ARG A 114 20.17 -12.07 -12.42
CA ARG A 114 18.79 -11.55 -12.37
C ARG A 114 18.06 -11.98 -11.10
N ARG A 115 18.35 -13.18 -10.59
CA ARG A 115 17.80 -13.67 -9.32
C ARG A 115 18.22 -12.77 -8.16
N GLU A 116 19.49 -12.36 -8.09
CA GLU A 116 19.97 -11.43 -7.06
C GLU A 116 19.31 -10.03 -7.19
N ALA A 117 19.09 -9.56 -8.42
CA ALA A 117 18.35 -8.30 -8.65
C ALA A 117 16.91 -8.38 -8.14
N VAL A 118 16.21 -9.49 -8.37
CA VAL A 118 14.85 -9.72 -7.83
C VAL A 118 14.86 -9.73 -6.31
N LYS A 119 15.79 -10.47 -5.67
CA LYS A 119 15.91 -10.49 -4.20
C LYS A 119 16.11 -9.10 -3.62
N SER A 120 17.04 -8.32 -4.19
CA SER A 120 17.30 -6.95 -3.74
C SER A 120 16.06 -6.04 -3.91
N ALA A 121 15.30 -6.22 -4.99
CA ALA A 121 14.05 -5.48 -5.19
C ALA A 121 12.97 -5.87 -4.17
N ILE A 122 12.85 -7.17 -3.85
CA ILE A 122 11.91 -7.67 -2.83
C ILE A 122 12.28 -7.14 -1.44
N GLU A 123 13.56 -7.14 -1.08
CA GLU A 123 14.03 -6.57 0.20
C GLU A 123 13.64 -5.10 0.35
N LYS A 124 13.79 -4.30 -0.72
CA LYS A 124 13.35 -2.90 -0.74
C LYS A 124 11.83 -2.78 -0.62
N LEU A 125 11.08 -3.61 -1.34
CA LEU A 125 9.61 -3.64 -1.25
C LEU A 125 9.13 -3.99 0.16
N ALA A 126 9.80 -4.95 0.82
CA ALA A 126 9.49 -5.41 2.17
C ALA A 126 9.86 -4.37 3.25
N ALA A 127 10.94 -3.61 3.05
CA ALA A 127 11.27 -2.47 3.92
C ALA A 127 10.19 -1.38 3.90
N GLY A 128 9.39 -1.32 2.84
CA GLY A 128 8.28 -0.40 2.70
C GLY A 128 8.72 1.03 2.44
N GLY A 129 7.78 1.97 2.57
CA GLY A 129 7.98 3.40 2.30
C GLY A 129 6.79 4.01 1.56
N ASP A 130 6.89 5.32 1.32
CA ASP A 130 5.87 6.09 0.61
C ASP A 130 5.81 5.71 -0.89
N ASP A 131 6.93 5.24 -1.47
CA ASP A 131 7.03 4.80 -2.88
C ASP A 131 6.74 3.31 -3.08
N TRP A 132 5.71 2.78 -2.44
CA TRP A 132 5.39 1.34 -2.51
C TRP A 132 5.07 0.86 -3.93
N GLU A 133 4.32 1.65 -4.72
CA GLU A 133 3.95 1.30 -6.10
C GLU A 133 5.16 1.30 -7.05
N GLY A 134 6.11 2.24 -6.87
CA GLY A 134 7.36 2.27 -7.61
C GLY A 134 8.21 1.04 -7.33
N LEU A 135 8.35 0.68 -6.06
CA LEU A 135 9.07 -0.53 -5.64
C LEU A 135 8.41 -1.81 -6.18
N LYS A 136 7.07 -1.90 -6.16
CA LYS A 136 6.33 -3.03 -6.74
C LYS A 136 6.60 -3.16 -8.24
N THR A 137 6.54 -2.05 -8.97
CA THR A 137 6.83 -2.03 -10.42
C THR A 137 8.27 -2.48 -10.70
N ALA A 138 9.23 -2.07 -9.87
CA ALA A 138 10.63 -2.50 -9.99
C ALA A 138 10.79 -4.03 -9.78
N VAL A 139 10.08 -4.60 -8.80
CA VAL A 139 10.06 -6.05 -8.57
C VAL A 139 9.43 -6.81 -9.74
N GLU A 140 8.27 -6.36 -10.23
CA GLU A 140 7.60 -6.98 -11.39
C GLU A 140 8.48 -6.92 -12.65
N SER A 141 9.18 -5.81 -12.87
CA SER A 141 10.15 -5.67 -13.96
C SER A 141 11.31 -6.67 -13.82
N ALA A 142 11.93 -6.74 -12.63
CA ALA A 142 13.03 -7.67 -12.37
C ALA A 142 12.61 -9.14 -12.52
N LEU A 143 11.40 -9.51 -12.07
CA LEU A 143 10.83 -10.85 -12.28
C LEU A 143 10.62 -11.16 -13.77
N GLY A 144 10.14 -10.18 -14.54
CA GLY A 144 10.01 -10.30 -16.00
C GLY A 144 11.36 -10.54 -16.69
N GLU A 145 12.42 -9.87 -16.25
CA GLU A 145 13.78 -10.10 -16.76
C GLU A 145 14.33 -11.47 -16.36
N LEU A 146 14.11 -11.91 -15.12
CA LEU A 146 14.48 -13.24 -14.64
C LEU A 146 13.80 -14.34 -15.49
N THR A 147 12.49 -14.20 -15.73
CA THR A 147 11.71 -15.13 -16.55
C THR A 147 12.28 -15.22 -17.97
N LYS A 148 12.57 -14.08 -18.61
CA LYS A 148 13.19 -14.04 -19.94
C LYS A 148 14.56 -14.70 -19.96
N ALA A 149 15.39 -14.51 -18.92
CA ALA A 149 16.69 -15.16 -18.82
C ALA A 149 16.56 -16.70 -18.69
N ILE A 150 15.58 -17.16 -17.90
CA ILE A 150 15.26 -18.59 -17.74
C ILE A 150 14.79 -19.19 -19.08
N ASP A 151 13.92 -18.51 -19.81
CA ASP A 151 13.46 -18.96 -21.12
C ASP A 151 14.59 -18.96 -22.16
N GLY A 152 15.52 -18.00 -22.07
CA GLY A 152 16.75 -17.99 -22.85
C GLY A 152 17.64 -19.21 -22.57
N LEU A 153 17.81 -19.58 -21.30
CA LEU A 153 18.52 -20.80 -20.90
C LEU A 153 17.81 -22.06 -21.42
N GLU A 154 16.48 -22.11 -21.35
CA GLU A 154 15.71 -23.23 -21.90
C GLU A 154 15.92 -23.36 -23.43
N ALA A 155 15.94 -22.25 -24.15
CA ALA A 155 16.15 -22.22 -25.59
C ALA A 155 17.54 -22.75 -26.02
N VAL A 156 18.57 -22.68 -25.16
CA VAL A 156 19.88 -23.30 -25.41
C VAL A 156 19.76 -24.80 -25.63
N PHE A 157 18.82 -25.46 -24.93
CA PHE A 157 18.61 -26.91 -25.02
C PHE A 157 17.56 -27.32 -26.06
N ALA A 158 16.77 -26.38 -26.58
CA ALA A 158 15.75 -26.64 -27.59
C ALA A 158 16.31 -26.77 -29.02
N LYS A 159 17.48 -26.17 -29.29
CA LYS A 159 18.17 -26.27 -30.58
C LYS A 159 18.91 -27.61 -30.66
N LYS A 160 18.28 -28.59 -31.31
CA LYS A 160 18.90 -29.85 -31.74
C LYS A 160 19.55 -29.70 -33.10
#